data_AF-A0A1M6BXF5-F1
#
_entry.id   AF-A0A1M6BXF5-F1
#
_cell.length_a   1.000
_cell.length_b   1.000
_cell.length_c   1.000
_cell.angle_alpha   90.00
_cell.angle_beta   90.00
_cell.angle_gamma   90.00
#
_symmetry.space_group_name_H-M   'P 1'
#
loop_
_entity.id
_entity.type
_entity.pdbx_description
1 polymer ?
#
loop_
_entity_poly.entity_id
_entity_poly.type
_entity_poly.pdbx_seq_one_letter_code
_entity_poly.pdbx_strand_id
1 'polypeptide(L)'
;MNRFCCPSLTVRKALLILLAMLAVPAFGEVNWSHKVVEGEDGGINANYFFYQTFKPDYGDGTLMSVQRVRAIYALKREGDIVVVDYFLQGSMRVVTMRAARESLENVIAGKDVEFKKTSEFSIEAETSVGYLTLKNQKALNDEQREQMLNLVYILSMQRSPIKSDQGANPKP
;
A
#
# COMPACT_ATOMS: atom_id res chain seq x y z
N MET A 1 -16.29 -63.96 13.84
CA MET A 1 -15.22 -63.19 13.18
C MET A 1 -15.79 -61.86 12.76
N ASN A 2 -15.28 -60.74 13.28
CA ASN A 2 -15.28 -59.41 12.64
C ASN A 2 -14.42 -58.47 13.50
N ARG A 3 -13.23 -58.11 12.99
CA ARG A 3 -12.33 -57.13 13.59
C ARG A 3 -12.63 -55.78 12.96
N PHE A 4 -13.14 -54.84 13.74
CA PHE A 4 -13.20 -53.44 13.35
C PHE A 4 -11.84 -52.79 13.62
N CYS A 5 -11.16 -52.38 12.56
CA CYS A 5 -9.91 -51.61 12.60
C CYS A 5 -10.17 -50.20 13.17
N CYS A 6 -9.47 -49.85 14.24
CA CYS A 6 -9.30 -48.46 14.65
C CYS A 6 -8.36 -47.75 13.65
N PRO A 7 -8.69 -46.57 13.11
CA PRO A 7 -7.70 -45.75 12.44
C PRO A 7 -6.70 -45.24 13.48
N SER A 8 -5.41 -45.45 13.19
CA SER A 8 -4.29 -45.11 14.06
C SER A 8 -4.23 -43.60 14.35
N LEU A 9 -3.93 -43.28 15.62
CA LEU A 9 -3.81 -41.91 16.16
C LEU A 9 -2.86 -41.00 15.36
N THR A 10 -2.00 -41.58 14.52
CA THR A 10 -0.95 -40.93 13.74
C THR A 10 -1.50 -40.09 12.57
N VAL A 11 -2.60 -40.52 11.95
CA VAL A 11 -3.19 -39.83 10.78
C VAL A 11 -3.78 -38.46 11.16
N ARG A 12 -4.31 -38.34 12.39
CA ARG A 12 -4.89 -37.08 12.89
C ARG A 12 -3.84 -35.99 13.14
N LYS A 13 -2.60 -36.35 13.49
CA LYS A 13 -1.52 -35.37 13.74
C LYS A 13 -0.93 -34.80 12.45
N ALA A 14 -0.84 -35.61 11.39
CA ALA A 14 -0.35 -35.15 10.09
C ALA A 14 -1.29 -34.12 9.44
N LEU A 15 -2.61 -34.28 9.62
CA LEU A 15 -3.61 -33.36 9.06
C LEU A 15 -3.56 -31.96 9.71
N LEU A 16 -3.26 -31.88 11.01
CA LEU A 16 -3.15 -30.61 11.74
C LEU A 16 -1.90 -29.81 11.36
N ILE A 17 -0.79 -30.48 11.07
CA ILE A 17 0.45 -29.82 10.60
C ILE A 17 0.25 -29.30 9.16
N LEU A 18 -0.51 -30.03 8.32
CA LEU A 18 -0.82 -29.60 6.96
C LEU A 18 -1.75 -28.36 6.93
N LEU A 19 -2.70 -28.25 7.87
CA LEU A 19 -3.57 -27.07 7.98
C LEU A 19 -2.84 -25.83 8.51
N ALA A 20 -1.84 -26.00 9.38
CA ALA A 20 -1.08 -24.88 9.93
C ALA A 20 -0.19 -24.19 8.89
N MET A 21 0.24 -24.90 7.83
CA MET A 21 1.05 -24.30 6.75
C MET A 21 0.23 -23.49 5.73
N LEU A 22 -1.09 -23.63 5.72
CA LEU A 22 -1.99 -22.90 4.80
C LEU A 22 -2.49 -21.57 5.37
N ALA A 23 -2.10 -21.23 6.60
CA ALA A 23 -2.45 -19.97 7.25
C ALA A 23 -1.30 -18.95 7.21
N VAL A 24 -0.45 -19.00 6.17
CA VAL A 24 0.30 -17.79 5.81
C VAL A 24 -0.75 -16.81 5.28
N PRO A 25 -0.98 -15.66 5.92
CA PRO A 25 -1.79 -14.63 5.30
C PRO A 25 -1.10 -14.29 3.98
N ALA A 26 -1.69 -14.74 2.87
CA ALA A 26 -1.41 -14.15 1.59
C ALA A 26 -1.89 -12.71 1.71
N PHE A 27 -0.99 -11.82 2.14
CA PHE A 27 -1.12 -10.40 1.89
C PHE A 27 -1.21 -10.32 0.37
N GLY A 28 -2.44 -10.25 -0.15
CA GLY A 28 -2.67 -10.25 -1.59
C GLY A 28 -1.80 -9.18 -2.21
N GLU A 29 -1.10 -9.51 -3.30
CA GLU A 29 -0.18 -8.58 -3.94
C GLU A 29 -0.90 -7.26 -4.22
N VAL A 30 -0.41 -6.18 -3.62
CA VAL A 30 -0.95 -4.85 -3.87
C VAL A 30 -0.52 -4.44 -5.27
N ASN A 31 -1.47 -4.37 -6.18
CA ASN A 31 -1.22 -4.00 -7.57
C ASN A 31 -1.11 -2.48 -7.70
N TRP A 32 0.13 -1.97 -7.63
CA TRP A 32 0.43 -0.57 -7.91
C TRP A 32 0.45 -0.33 -9.42
N SER A 33 -0.25 0.72 -9.84
CA SER A 33 -0.37 1.10 -11.26
C SER A 33 0.68 2.12 -11.69
N HIS A 34 1.01 3.06 -10.81
CA HIS A 34 1.92 4.17 -11.08
C HIS A 34 2.86 4.41 -9.91
N LYS A 35 4.00 5.04 -10.20
CA LYS A 35 4.93 5.53 -9.19
C LYS A 35 5.50 6.91 -9.53
N VAL A 36 5.86 7.63 -8.48
CA VAL A 36 6.67 8.85 -8.53
C VAL A 36 7.80 8.70 -7.52
N VAL A 37 8.97 9.21 -7.86
CA VAL A 37 10.13 9.29 -6.96
C VAL A 37 10.58 10.75 -6.91
N GLU A 38 10.72 11.28 -5.71
CA GLU A 38 11.14 12.65 -5.46
C GLU A 38 12.37 12.66 -4.55
N GLY A 39 13.46 13.31 -4.96
CA GLY A 39 14.72 13.36 -4.20
C GLY A 39 15.91 12.83 -5.00
N GLU A 40 17.13 13.07 -4.48
CA GLU A 40 18.37 12.66 -5.15
C GLU A 40 18.49 11.12 -5.23
N ASP A 41 18.82 10.65 -6.43
CA ASP A 41 19.20 9.26 -6.76
C ASP A 41 18.20 8.14 -6.45
N GLY A 42 16.98 8.44 -6.00
CA GLY A 42 15.95 7.42 -5.77
C GLY A 42 16.38 6.37 -4.75
N GLY A 43 16.90 6.81 -3.60
CA GLY A 43 17.38 5.96 -2.50
C GLY A 43 16.97 6.45 -1.10
N ILE A 44 17.94 6.47 -0.19
CA ILE A 44 17.77 6.70 1.27
C ILE A 44 17.36 8.16 1.62
N ASN A 45 17.31 9.04 0.64
CA ASN A 45 16.89 10.43 0.76
C ASN A 45 15.79 10.77 -0.26
N ALA A 46 15.05 9.76 -0.72
CA ALA A 46 13.97 9.93 -1.66
C ALA A 46 12.63 9.57 -1.03
N ASN A 47 11.60 10.29 -1.47
CA ASN A 47 10.22 9.95 -1.22
C ASN A 47 9.70 9.14 -2.40
N TYR A 48 8.94 8.09 -2.11
CA TYR A 48 8.31 7.25 -3.12
C TYR A 48 6.81 7.30 -2.96
N PHE A 49 6.11 7.56 -4.05
CA PHE A 49 4.65 7.63 -4.07
C PHE A 49 4.12 6.58 -5.03
N PHE A 50 3.35 5.63 -4.51
CA PHE A 50 2.70 4.59 -5.29
C PHE A 50 1.20 4.85 -5.38
N TYR A 51 0.62 4.59 -6.56
CA TYR A 51 -0.78 4.85 -6.83
C TYR A 51 -1.47 3.58 -7.29
N GLN A 52 -2.58 3.24 -6.64
CA GLN A 52 -3.50 2.20 -7.08
C GLN A 52 -4.71 2.87 -7.71
N THR A 53 -5.08 2.46 -8.92
CA THR A 53 -6.21 3.03 -9.65
C THR A 53 -7.23 1.96 -10.03
N PHE A 54 -8.52 2.33 -10.13
CA PHE A 54 -9.60 1.41 -10.54
C PHE A 54 -9.95 1.46 -12.03
N LYS A 55 -9.38 2.44 -12.74
CA LYS A 55 -9.46 2.60 -14.19
C LYS A 55 -8.07 2.93 -14.73
N PRO A 56 -7.80 2.69 -16.03
CA PRO A 56 -6.62 3.20 -16.68
C PRO A 56 -6.48 4.68 -16.36
N ASP A 57 -5.35 5.01 -15.79
CA ASP A 57 -4.97 6.36 -15.45
C ASP A 57 -3.95 6.79 -16.48
N TYR A 58 -4.21 7.92 -17.15
CA TYR A 58 -3.35 8.41 -18.21
C TYR A 58 -2.14 9.18 -17.66
N GLY A 59 -2.01 9.29 -16.33
CA GLY A 59 -0.88 9.98 -15.68
C GLY A 59 -0.90 11.50 -15.90
N ASP A 60 -2.04 12.04 -16.33
CA ASP A 60 -2.26 13.46 -16.65
C ASP A 60 -2.66 14.31 -15.43
N GLY A 61 -2.71 13.72 -14.23
CA GLY A 61 -3.13 14.38 -13.00
C GLY A 61 -4.63 14.23 -12.70
N THR A 62 -5.41 13.54 -13.53
CA THR A 62 -6.83 13.31 -13.24
C THR A 62 -7.00 12.38 -12.04
N LEU A 63 -7.66 12.86 -10.99
CA LEU A 63 -7.78 12.16 -9.70
C LEU A 63 -8.81 11.03 -9.70
N MET A 64 -9.69 10.99 -10.70
CA MET A 64 -10.90 10.16 -10.68
C MET A 64 -10.64 8.67 -10.50
N SER A 65 -9.48 8.17 -10.90
CA SER A 65 -9.20 6.74 -10.90
C SER A 65 -8.44 6.27 -9.65
N VAL A 66 -7.88 7.18 -8.83
CA VAL A 66 -6.99 6.81 -7.71
C VAL A 66 -7.80 6.31 -6.51
N GLN A 67 -7.55 5.08 -6.08
CA GLN A 67 -8.17 4.46 -4.89
C GLN A 67 -7.28 4.53 -3.66
N ARG A 68 -5.97 4.41 -3.86
CA ARG A 68 -5.00 4.36 -2.78
C ARG A 68 -3.72 5.03 -3.22
N VAL A 69 -3.14 5.80 -2.32
CA VAL A 69 -1.80 6.35 -2.44
C VAL A 69 -0.97 5.83 -1.28
N ARG A 70 0.23 5.33 -1.56
CA ARG A 70 1.23 5.03 -0.52
C ARG A 70 2.38 6.01 -0.66
N ALA A 71 2.62 6.81 0.36
CA ALA A 71 3.81 7.64 0.49
C ALA A 71 4.83 6.94 1.39
N ILE A 72 6.06 6.82 0.91
CA ILE A 72 7.19 6.24 1.64
C ILE A 72 8.21 7.35 1.82
N TYR A 73 8.49 7.68 3.08
CA TYR A 73 9.50 8.64 3.46
C TYR A 73 10.71 7.89 3.98
N ALA A 74 11.70 7.70 3.11
CA ALA A 74 12.99 7.14 3.48
C ALA A 74 13.91 8.32 3.81
N LEU A 75 14.01 8.69 5.09
CA LEU A 75 14.90 9.75 5.56
C LEU A 75 16.12 9.13 6.25
N LYS A 76 17.33 9.52 5.84
CA LYS A 76 18.61 9.01 6.37
C LYS A 76 18.78 9.12 7.90
N ARG A 77 18.05 10.02 8.55
CA ARG A 77 18.14 10.28 10.01
C ARG A 77 17.13 9.51 10.86
N GLU A 78 16.04 9.02 10.26
CA GLU A 78 15.06 8.22 10.99
C GLU A 78 15.38 6.75 10.77
N GLY A 79 15.77 6.05 11.83
CA GLY A 79 16.18 4.65 11.76
C GLY A 79 15.14 3.74 11.09
N ASP A 80 13.86 4.09 11.18
CA ASP A 80 12.76 3.35 10.54
C ASP A 80 12.21 4.09 9.31
N ILE A 81 11.71 3.33 8.34
CA ILE A 81 11.01 3.86 7.17
C ILE A 81 9.60 4.25 7.59
N VAL A 82 9.20 5.48 7.30
CA VAL A 82 7.82 5.93 7.52
C VAL A 82 6.99 5.71 6.26
N VAL A 83 5.85 5.04 6.42
CA VAL A 83 4.93 4.76 5.32
C VAL A 83 3.55 5.32 5.67
N VAL A 84 2.95 6.07 4.77
CA VAL A 84 1.61 6.63 4.91
C VAL A 84 0.74 6.13 3.78
N ASP A 85 -0.30 5.37 4.11
CA ASP A 85 -1.32 4.94 3.17
C ASP A 85 -2.55 5.83 3.25
N TYR A 86 -2.94 6.42 2.12
CA TYR A 86 -4.18 7.17 1.92
C TYR A 86 -5.15 6.30 1.12
N PHE A 87 -6.32 6.01 1.66
CA PHE A 87 -7.41 5.29 0.98
C PHE A 87 -8.53 6.27 0.65
N LEU A 88 -8.98 6.32 -0.60
CA LEU A 88 -9.83 7.38 -1.16
C LEU A 88 -11.24 6.91 -1.59
N GLN A 89 -11.82 5.93 -0.89
CA GLN A 89 -13.14 5.36 -1.23
C GLN A 89 -14.25 5.95 -0.34
N GLY A 90 -14.98 6.96 -0.83
CA GLY A 90 -16.12 7.59 -0.15
C GLY A 90 -15.79 8.40 1.11
N SER A 91 -14.62 8.16 1.70
CA SER A 91 -13.94 8.95 2.73
C SER A 91 -12.44 8.80 2.52
N MET A 92 -11.66 9.73 3.08
CA MET A 92 -10.20 9.61 3.11
C MET A 92 -9.79 8.95 4.42
N ARG A 93 -9.28 7.72 4.37
CA ARG A 93 -8.64 7.07 5.51
C ARG A 93 -7.13 7.16 5.39
N VAL A 94 -6.46 7.60 6.43
CA VAL A 94 -4.99 7.73 6.50
C VAL A 94 -4.47 6.75 7.52
N VAL A 95 -3.47 5.96 7.14
CA VAL A 95 -2.81 4.99 8.01
C VAL A 95 -1.31 5.25 7.96
N THR A 96 -0.72 5.63 9.08
CA THR A 96 0.73 5.79 9.21
C THR A 96 1.33 4.56 9.86
N MET A 97 2.43 4.10 9.28
CA MET A 97 3.13 2.88 9.64
C MET A 97 4.64 3.13 9.67
N ARG A 98 5.34 2.26 10.39
CA ARG A 98 6.80 2.14 10.35
C ARG A 98 7.21 0.76 9.87
N ALA A 99 8.29 0.70 9.11
CA ALA A 99 8.95 -0.54 8.72
C ALA A 99 10.45 -0.47 9.05
N ALA A 100 11.04 -1.63 9.29
CA ALA A 100 12.46 -1.74 9.56
C ALA A 100 13.29 -1.30 8.35
N ARG A 101 14.48 -0.72 8.60
CA ARG A 101 15.29 -0.07 7.57
C ARG A 101 15.73 -1.00 6.46
N GLU A 102 16.05 -2.24 6.82
CA GLU A 102 16.44 -3.34 5.97
C GLU A 102 15.34 -3.74 4.97
N SER A 103 14.09 -3.37 5.25
CA SER A 103 12.97 -3.61 4.35
C SER A 103 12.87 -2.59 3.22
N LEU A 104 13.74 -1.57 3.16
CA LEU A 104 13.61 -0.47 2.21
C LEU A 104 13.47 -0.95 0.76
N GLU A 105 14.34 -1.85 0.32
CA GLU A 105 14.30 -2.35 -1.06
C GLU A 105 12.94 -2.97 -1.41
N ASN A 106 12.36 -3.73 -0.50
CA ASN A 106 11.04 -4.33 -0.69
C ASN A 106 9.94 -3.27 -0.67
N VAL A 107 10.00 -2.32 0.27
CA VAL A 107 9.02 -1.23 0.40
C VAL A 107 9.01 -0.33 -0.85
N ILE A 108 10.18 0.06 -1.37
CA ILE A 108 10.31 0.88 -2.58
C ILE A 108 10.11 0.07 -3.87
N ALA A 109 10.04 -1.27 -3.78
CA ALA A 109 9.53 -2.12 -4.84
C ALA A 109 7.99 -2.24 -4.80
N GLY A 110 7.33 -1.55 -3.85
CA GLY A 110 5.88 -1.58 -3.67
C GLY A 110 5.39 -2.83 -2.94
N LYS A 111 6.27 -3.65 -2.37
CA LYS A 111 5.86 -4.85 -1.62
C LYS A 111 5.40 -4.48 -0.22
N ASP A 112 4.45 -5.26 0.28
CA ASP A 112 4.12 -5.21 1.69
C ASP A 112 5.18 -5.97 2.50
N VAL A 113 5.56 -5.39 3.64
CA VAL A 113 6.49 -5.97 4.61
C VAL A 113 5.83 -5.96 5.98
N GLU A 114 6.55 -6.38 7.02
CA GLU A 114 6.05 -6.23 8.38
C GLU A 114 5.99 -4.74 8.76
N PHE A 115 4.77 -4.21 8.74
CA PHE A 115 4.48 -2.83 9.13
C PHE A 115 3.96 -2.76 10.55
N LYS A 116 4.53 -1.85 11.34
CA LYS A 116 3.97 -1.45 12.63
C LYS A 116 3.11 -0.20 12.44
N LYS A 117 1.79 -0.35 12.58
CA LYS A 117 0.86 0.78 12.55
C LYS A 117 1.12 1.73 13.74
N THR A 118 1.28 3.02 13.46
CA THR A 118 1.53 4.05 14.48
C THR A 118 0.34 4.97 14.69
N SER A 119 -0.40 5.30 13.63
CA SER A 119 -1.63 6.10 13.71
C SER A 119 -2.59 5.75 12.58
N GLU A 120 -3.87 6.03 12.81
CA GLU A 120 -4.93 5.86 11.82
C GLU A 120 -6.06 6.86 12.12
N PHE A 121 -6.56 7.52 11.08
CA PHE A 121 -7.76 8.35 11.18
C PHE A 121 -8.50 8.40 9.85
N SER A 122 -9.76 8.86 9.89
CA SER A 122 -10.60 9.05 8.71
C SER A 122 -11.11 10.48 8.66
N ILE A 123 -11.19 11.02 7.44
CA ILE A 123 -11.75 12.33 7.14
C ILE A 123 -12.84 12.14 6.09
N GLU A 124 -14.01 12.73 6.32
CA GLU A 124 -15.06 12.77 5.31
C GLU A 124 -14.63 13.65 4.14
N ALA A 125 -14.34 12.99 3.02
CA ALA A 125 -13.86 13.61 1.81
C ALA A 125 -14.53 12.94 0.59
N GLU A 126 -14.80 13.75 -0.43
CA GLU A 126 -15.27 13.29 -1.73
C GLU A 126 -14.18 13.52 -2.77
N THR A 127 -13.91 12.49 -3.55
CA THR A 127 -13.09 12.57 -4.76
C THR A 127 -14.00 12.85 -5.95
N SER A 128 -13.82 14.01 -6.58
CA SER A 128 -14.49 14.38 -7.83
C SER A 128 -13.45 14.65 -8.93
N VAL A 129 -13.89 14.97 -10.15
CA VAL A 129 -13.00 15.14 -11.31
C VAL A 129 -11.95 16.21 -11.02
N GLY A 130 -10.73 15.80 -10.72
CA GLY A 130 -9.60 16.70 -10.45
C GLY A 130 -9.57 17.33 -9.05
N TYR A 131 -10.52 17.01 -8.16
CA TYR A 131 -10.58 17.63 -6.83
C TYR A 131 -10.81 16.61 -5.70
N LEU A 132 -10.09 16.82 -4.60
CA LEU A 132 -10.39 16.23 -3.31
C LEU A 132 -11.11 17.30 -2.48
N THR A 133 -12.40 17.10 -2.20
CA THR A 133 -13.24 18.07 -1.48
C THR A 133 -13.58 17.55 -0.09
N LEU A 134 -13.44 18.41 0.91
CA LEU A 134 -13.74 18.07 2.30
C LEU A 134 -15.15 18.50 2.68
N LYS A 135 -15.88 17.62 3.36
CA LYS A 135 -17.21 17.96 3.86
C LYS A 135 -17.19 18.87 5.08
N ASN A 136 -16.11 18.86 5.87
CA ASN A 136 -16.07 19.57 7.15
C ASN A 136 -14.68 20.08 7.56
N GLN A 137 -14.15 21.08 6.85
CA GLN A 137 -12.79 21.61 7.06
C GLN A 137 -12.55 22.22 8.46
N LYS A 138 -13.60 22.71 9.13
CA LYS A 138 -13.47 23.41 10.43
C LYS A 138 -13.16 22.48 11.61
N ALA A 139 -13.26 21.16 11.43
CA ALA A 139 -13.07 20.17 12.49
C ALA A 139 -11.69 19.48 12.48
N LEU A 140 -10.84 19.77 11.49
CA LEU A 140 -9.54 19.10 11.36
C LEU A 140 -8.52 19.68 12.34
N ASN A 141 -7.80 18.81 13.04
CA ASN A 141 -6.59 19.20 13.79
C ASN A 141 -5.41 19.47 12.84
N ASP A 142 -4.31 19.99 13.37
CA ASP A 142 -3.16 20.41 12.55
C ASP A 142 -2.52 19.24 11.78
N GLU A 143 -2.35 18.08 12.42
CA GLU A 143 -1.83 16.85 11.78
C GLU A 143 -2.71 16.42 10.60
N GLN A 144 -4.02 16.40 10.79
CA GLN A 144 -4.99 16.05 9.75
C GLN A 144 -4.96 17.02 8.57
N ARG A 145 -4.78 18.33 8.84
CA ARG A 145 -4.63 19.34 7.79
C ARG A 145 -3.32 19.15 7.02
N GLU A 146 -2.23 18.85 7.72
CA GLU A 146 -0.94 18.59 7.08
C GLU A 146 -1.01 17.35 6.17
N GLN A 147 -1.57 16.24 6.66
CA GLN A 147 -1.76 15.02 5.85
C GLN A 147 -2.64 15.27 4.62
N MET A 148 -3.65 16.15 4.74
CA MET A 148 -4.46 16.57 3.60
C MET A 148 -3.63 17.33 2.55
N LEU A 149 -2.86 18.33 2.98
CA LEU A 149 -2.04 19.13 2.09
C LEU A 149 -0.99 18.26 1.39
N ASN A 150 -0.38 17.33 2.12
CA ASN A 150 0.54 16.35 1.58
C ASN A 150 -0.14 15.48 0.52
N LEU A 151 -1.34 14.97 0.79
CA LEU A 151 -2.07 14.18 -0.21
C LEU A 151 -2.40 15.00 -1.46
N VAL A 152 -2.91 16.23 -1.32
CA VAL A 152 -3.21 17.12 -2.46
C VAL A 152 -1.96 17.36 -3.30
N TYR A 153 -0.83 17.62 -2.65
CA TYR A 153 0.47 17.76 -3.30
C TYR A 153 0.84 16.49 -4.08
N ILE A 154 0.82 15.32 -3.43
CA ILE A 154 1.15 14.03 -4.06
C ILE A 154 0.23 13.74 -5.25
N LEU A 155 -1.07 13.95 -5.09
CA LEU A 155 -2.07 13.74 -6.15
C LEU A 155 -1.87 14.66 -7.36
N SER A 156 -1.29 15.85 -7.16
CA SER A 156 -0.96 16.79 -8.23
C SER A 156 0.28 16.41 -9.04
N MET A 157 1.08 15.44 -8.57
CA MET A 157 2.30 15.03 -9.26
C MET A 157 2.00 14.34 -10.57
N GLN A 158 2.80 14.65 -11.60
CA GLN A 158 2.84 13.87 -12.82
C GLN A 158 3.46 12.49 -12.49
N ARG A 159 2.74 11.43 -12.87
CA ARG A 159 3.06 10.07 -12.47
C ARG A 159 3.31 9.19 -13.68
N SER A 160 4.24 8.23 -13.53
CA SER A 160 4.61 7.30 -14.59
C SER A 160 4.03 5.91 -14.30
N PRO A 161 3.52 5.19 -15.31
CA PRO A 161 3.10 3.81 -15.15
C PRO A 161 4.25 2.94 -14.62
N ILE A 162 3.94 2.02 -13.72
CA ILE A 162 4.88 0.96 -13.35
C ILE A 162 4.88 -0.02 -14.52
N LYS A 163 6.01 -0.13 -15.22
CA LYS A 163 6.17 -1.13 -16.27
C LYS A 163 6.07 -2.50 -15.61
N SER A 164 5.04 -3.26 -15.95
CA SER A 164 5.00 -4.68 -15.61
C SER A 164 6.07 -5.39 -16.43
N ASP A 165 6.97 -6.14 -15.79
CA ASP A 165 7.93 -7.00 -16.49
C ASP A 165 7.26 -8.16 -17.27
N GLN A 166 5.93 -8.23 -17.26
CA GLN A 166 5.14 -9.13 -18.10
C GLN A 166 4.89 -8.48 -19.47
N GLY A 167 5.91 -8.52 -20.34
CA GLY A 167 5.81 -7.96 -21.69
C GLY A 167 6.91 -8.35 -22.67
N ALA A 168 7.67 -9.41 -22.40
CA ALA A 168 8.54 -10.04 -23.40
C ALA A 168 7.94 -11.41 -23.75
N ASN A 169 6.88 -11.40 -24.55
CA ASN A 169 6.45 -12.60 -25.25
C ASN A 169 7.48 -12.85 -26.36
N PRO A 170 8.27 -13.94 -26.37
CA PRO A 170 9.06 -14.27 -27.54
C PRO A 170 8.05 -14.59 -28.66
N LYS A 171 8.14 -13.85 -29.77
CA LYS A 171 7.42 -14.21 -30.99
C LYS A 171 7.78 -15.66 -31.38
N PRO A 172 6.83 -16.41 -31.96
CA PRO A 172 7.05 -17.79 -32.38
C PRO A 172 8.19 -17.92 -33.40
#